data_AF-E3TER6-F1
#
_entry.id   AF-E3TER6-F1
#
_cell.length_a   1.000
_cell.length_b   1.000
_cell.length_c   1.000
_cell.angle_alpha   90.00
_cell.angle_beta   90.00
_cell.angle_gamma   90.00
#
_symmetry.space_group_name_H-M   'P 1'
#
loop_
_entity.id
_entity.type
_entity.pdbx_description
1 polymer ?
#
loop_
_entity_poly.entity_id
_entity_poly.type
_entity_poly.pdbx_seq_one_letter_code
_entity_poly.pdbx_strand_id
1 'polypeptide(L)'
;MAGVMETEEQARNRFQSELEFVQCLANPNYLNFLAQRGYLREKPFVNYLKYLLYWKEPEYAKFLKYPHCLHMLELLQYEHFRKELVNAQCAKFIDEQQILHWQHYSRKRTRLQQALAEQQQQQQQQTAPHGNAASK
;
A
#
# COMPACT_ATOMS: atom_id res chain seq x y z
N MET A 1 18.03 5.34 33.96
CA MET A 1 17.06 4.23 34.10
C MET A 1 17.50 3.14 33.16
N ALA A 2 17.87 1.96 33.68
CA ALA A 2 18.19 0.81 32.85
C ALA A 2 16.92 0.39 32.12
N GLY A 3 16.89 0.59 30.79
CA GLY A 3 15.78 0.13 29.97
C GLY A 3 15.74 -1.39 30.05
N VAL A 4 14.61 -1.94 30.52
CA VAL A 4 14.34 -3.37 30.45
C VAL A 4 14.44 -3.75 28.98
N MET A 5 15.45 -4.56 28.63
CA MET A 5 15.58 -5.10 27.28
C MET A 5 14.35 -5.96 26.98
N GLU A 6 13.67 -5.64 25.88
CA GLU A 6 12.57 -6.44 25.39
C GLU A 6 13.03 -7.88 25.11
N THR A 7 12.27 -8.87 25.56
CA THR A 7 12.61 -10.28 25.28
C THR A 7 12.32 -10.62 23.82
N GLU A 8 12.99 -11.64 23.28
CA GLU A 8 12.76 -12.07 21.89
C GLU A 8 11.29 -12.46 21.63
N GLU A 9 10.64 -13.07 22.62
CA GLU A 9 9.23 -13.42 22.54
C GLU A 9 8.33 -12.18 22.50
N GLN A 10 8.62 -11.16 23.31
CA GLN A 10 7.88 -9.90 23.28
C GLN A 10 8.03 -9.21 21.92
N ALA A 11 9.25 -9.15 21.39
CA ALA A 11 9.53 -8.57 20.08
C ALA A 11 8.77 -9.31 18.96
N ARG A 12 8.74 -10.65 19.01
CA ARG A 12 7.96 -11.48 18.06
C ARG A 12 6.46 -11.21 18.16
N ASN A 13 5.92 -11.14 19.37
CA ASN A 13 4.50 -10.89 19.60
C ASN A 13 4.10 -9.48 19.16
N ARG A 14 4.95 -8.48 19.41
CA ARG A 14 4.75 -7.11 18.89
C ARG A 14 4.72 -7.12 17.37
N PHE A 15 5.72 -7.71 16.73
CA PHE A 15 5.81 -7.78 15.28
C PHE A 15 4.56 -8.42 14.65
N GLN A 16 4.09 -9.54 15.21
CA GLN A 16 2.90 -10.21 14.72
C GLN A 16 1.64 -9.36 14.92
N SER A 17 1.51 -8.73 16.08
CA SER A 17 0.37 -7.85 16.37
C SER A 17 0.34 -6.62 15.45
N GLU A 18 1.49 -6.01 15.21
CA GLU A 18 1.65 -4.90 14.26
C GLU A 18 1.32 -5.34 12.83
N LEU A 19 1.79 -6.52 12.41
CA LEU A 19 1.53 -7.08 11.09
C LEU A 19 0.04 -7.34 10.85
N GLU A 20 -0.64 -7.94 11.83
CA GLU A 20 -2.08 -8.20 11.78
C GLU A 20 -2.86 -6.88 11.76
N PHE A 21 -2.50 -5.94 12.65
CA PHE A 21 -3.14 -4.64 12.74
C PHE A 21 -3.02 -3.84 11.43
N VAL A 22 -1.82 -3.74 10.86
CA VAL A 22 -1.61 -3.02 9.59
C VAL A 22 -2.47 -3.64 8.50
N GLN A 23 -2.53 -4.96 8.40
CA GLN A 23 -3.37 -5.62 7.40
C GLN A 23 -4.86 -5.36 7.60
N CYS A 24 -5.35 -5.22 8.85
CA CYS A 24 -6.72 -4.82 9.12
C CYS A 24 -7.08 -3.44 8.55
N LEU A 25 -6.10 -2.54 8.34
CA LEU A 25 -6.33 -1.24 7.73
C LEU A 25 -6.79 -1.33 6.26
N ALA A 26 -6.64 -2.47 5.60
CA ALA A 26 -7.18 -2.68 4.26
C ALA A 26 -8.73 -2.72 4.23
N ASN A 27 -9.39 -2.99 5.37
CA ASN A 27 -10.85 -3.09 5.46
C ASN A 27 -11.49 -1.71 5.72
N PRO A 28 -12.25 -1.15 4.76
CA PRO A 28 -12.86 0.18 4.92
C PRO A 28 -13.85 0.27 6.09
N ASN A 29 -14.56 -0.82 6.40
CA ASN A 29 -15.50 -0.86 7.53
C ASN A 29 -14.77 -0.79 8.87
N TYR A 30 -13.59 -1.42 8.96
CA TYR A 30 -12.75 -1.31 10.15
C TYR A 30 -12.22 0.11 10.35
N LEU A 31 -11.79 0.77 9.27
CA LEU A 31 -11.40 2.18 9.31
C LEU A 31 -12.54 3.10 9.74
N ASN A 32 -13.75 2.88 9.23
CA ASN A 32 -14.94 3.61 9.66
C ASN A 32 -15.23 3.41 11.14
N PHE A 33 -15.15 2.17 11.63
CA PHE A 33 -15.29 1.86 13.05
C PHE A 33 -14.26 2.61 13.91
N LEU A 34 -12.99 2.61 13.52
CA LEU A 34 -11.94 3.34 14.24
C LEU A 34 -12.20 4.85 14.24
N ALA A 35 -12.68 5.40 13.11
CA ALA A 35 -13.02 6.81 12.98
C ALA A 35 -14.19 7.21 13.88
N GLN A 36 -15.29 6.44 13.86
CA GLN A 36 -16.49 6.68 14.67
C GLN A 36 -16.21 6.62 16.17
N ARG A 37 -15.35 5.69 16.61
CA ARG A 37 -14.90 5.60 18.01
C ARG A 37 -13.95 6.72 18.42
N GLY A 38 -13.43 7.48 17.47
CA GLY A 38 -12.58 8.64 17.72
C GLY A 38 -11.08 8.36 17.77
N TYR A 39 -10.64 7.10 17.64
CA TYR A 39 -9.22 6.73 17.70
C TYR A 39 -8.39 7.49 16.67
N LEU A 40 -8.91 7.69 15.45
CA LEU A 40 -8.21 8.41 14.39
C LEU A 40 -8.01 9.92 14.65
N ARG A 41 -8.57 10.47 15.74
CA ARG A 41 -8.37 11.87 16.17
C ARG A 41 -7.30 11.99 17.25
N GLU A 42 -6.99 10.91 17.94
CA GLU A 42 -6.06 10.92 19.06
C GLU A 42 -4.62 11.01 18.59
N LYS A 43 -3.89 12.03 19.05
CA LYS A 43 -2.49 12.25 18.68
C LYS A 43 -1.59 11.02 18.94
N PRO A 44 -1.71 10.29 20.07
CA PRO A 44 -0.94 9.06 20.28
C PRO A 44 -1.18 8.00 19.19
N PHE A 45 -2.45 7.78 18.82
CA PHE A 45 -2.81 6.81 17.79
C PHE A 45 -2.29 7.22 16.41
N VAL A 46 -2.38 8.50 16.07
CA VAL A 46 -1.85 9.04 14.81
C VAL A 46 -0.32 8.90 14.74
N ASN A 47 0.37 9.13 15.85
CA ASN A 47 1.81 8.89 15.93
C ASN A 47 2.14 7.41 15.75
N TYR A 48 1.31 6.50 16.29
CA TYR A 48 1.46 5.07 16.08
C TYR A 48 1.27 4.67 14.61
N LEU A 49 0.26 5.23 13.91
CA LEU A 49 0.10 5.05 12.47
C LEU A 49 1.31 5.56 11.68
N LYS A 50 1.93 6.67 12.11
CA LYS A 50 3.16 7.17 11.50
C LYS A 50 4.34 6.23 11.75
N TYR A 51 4.45 5.68 12.96
CA TYR A 51 5.45 4.67 13.28
C TYR A 51 5.33 3.44 12.37
N LEU A 52 4.10 2.95 12.14
CA LEU A 52 3.85 1.79 11.28
C LEU A 52 4.21 1.99 9.79
N LEU A 53 4.59 3.19 9.35
CA LEU A 53 5.05 3.41 7.96
C LEU A 53 6.31 2.59 7.60
N TYR A 54 7.06 2.09 8.58
CA TYR A 54 8.19 1.19 8.32
C TYR A 54 7.77 -0.10 7.58
N TRP A 55 6.50 -0.51 7.67
CA TRP A 55 5.98 -1.67 6.92
C TRP A 55 6.04 -1.50 5.40
N LYS A 56 6.29 -0.28 4.90
CA LYS A 56 6.52 -0.01 3.49
C LYS A 56 7.91 -0.44 3.01
N GLU A 57 8.89 -0.55 3.90
CA GLU A 57 10.25 -0.92 3.51
C GLU A 57 10.26 -2.39 3.02
N PRO A 58 11.03 -2.72 1.96
CA PRO A 58 10.99 -4.05 1.33
C PRO A 58 11.26 -5.22 2.29
N GLU A 59 12.08 -4.99 3.32
CA GLU A 59 12.45 -5.98 4.33
C GLU A 59 11.23 -6.47 5.13
N TYR A 60 10.21 -5.60 5.29
CA TYR A 60 8.99 -5.88 6.04
C TYR A 60 7.78 -6.11 5.13
N ALA A 61 7.69 -5.39 4.03
CA ALA A 61 6.55 -5.45 3.11
C ALA A 61 6.30 -6.87 2.56
N LYS A 62 7.37 -7.68 2.43
CA LYS A 62 7.29 -9.08 1.98
C LYS A 62 6.41 -9.99 2.85
N PHE A 63 6.12 -9.60 4.09
CA PHE A 63 5.26 -10.36 5.01
C PHE A 63 3.77 -10.03 4.85
N LEU A 64 3.43 -8.95 4.12
CA LEU A 64 2.04 -8.49 3.96
C LEU A 64 1.31 -9.34 2.91
N LYS A 65 0.18 -9.93 3.31
CA LYS A 65 -0.71 -10.66 2.39
C LYS A 65 -1.67 -9.72 1.65
N TYR A 66 -2.04 -8.61 2.28
CA TYR A 66 -2.98 -7.62 1.75
C TYR A 66 -2.28 -6.30 1.45
N PRO A 67 -1.59 -6.15 0.30
CA PRO A 67 -0.75 -4.97 0.02
C PRO A 67 -1.52 -3.65 0.01
N HIS A 68 -2.84 -3.68 -0.20
CA HIS A 68 -3.69 -2.50 -0.18
C HIS A 68 -3.71 -1.79 1.18
N CYS A 69 -3.38 -2.48 2.28
CA CYS A 69 -3.28 -1.85 3.60
C CYS A 69 -2.25 -0.70 3.64
N LEU A 70 -1.16 -0.80 2.87
CA LEU A 70 -0.14 0.25 2.83
C LEU A 70 -0.68 1.53 2.21
N HIS A 71 -1.52 1.41 1.19
CA HIS A 71 -2.18 2.57 0.58
C HIS A 71 -3.13 3.26 1.57
N MET A 72 -3.91 2.48 2.32
CA MET A 72 -4.78 3.02 3.38
C MET A 72 -3.96 3.67 4.49
N LEU A 73 -2.84 3.06 4.90
CA LEU A 73 -1.93 3.61 5.91
C LEU A 73 -1.33 4.96 5.51
N GLU A 74 -1.01 5.15 4.23
CA GLU A 74 -0.59 6.44 3.67
C GLU A 74 -1.71 7.47 3.71
N LEU A 75 -2.92 7.09 3.29
CA LEU A 75 -4.06 8.00 3.31
C LEU A 75 -4.42 8.44 4.74
N LEU A 76 -4.29 7.54 5.73
CA LEU A 76 -4.50 7.84 7.14
C LEU A 76 -3.53 8.90 7.71
N GLN A 77 -2.40 9.19 7.05
CA GLN A 77 -1.53 10.28 7.48
C GLN A 77 -2.19 11.65 7.28
N TYR A 78 -3.13 11.76 6.34
CA TYR A 78 -3.84 12.99 6.06
C TYR A 78 -5.03 13.18 7.01
N GLU A 79 -5.05 14.30 7.72
CA GLU A 79 -6.10 14.60 8.69
C GLU A 79 -7.49 14.71 8.04
N HIS A 80 -7.59 15.29 6.84
CA HIS A 80 -8.85 15.41 6.12
C HIS A 80 -9.46 14.03 5.83
N PHE A 81 -8.65 13.08 5.36
CA PHE A 81 -9.10 11.72 5.10
C PHE A 81 -9.60 11.03 6.37
N ARG A 82 -8.87 11.16 7.50
CA ARG A 82 -9.30 10.61 8.79
C ARG A 82 -10.64 11.16 9.27
N LYS A 83 -10.93 12.44 9.00
CA LYS A 83 -12.21 13.07 9.33
C LYS A 83 -13.34 12.55 8.46
N GLU A 84 -13.11 12.42 7.15
CA GLU A 84 -14.11 11.89 6.22
C GLU A 84 -14.47 10.43 6.49
N LEU A 85 -13.54 9.62 7.00
CA LEU A 85 -13.79 8.22 7.35
C LEU A 85 -14.88 8.00 8.41
N VAL A 86 -15.29 9.02 9.16
CA VAL A 86 -16.44 8.91 10.08
C VAL A 86 -17.74 8.66 9.29
N ASN A 87 -17.83 9.19 8.07
CA ASN A 87 -18.96 9.04 7.18
C ASN A 87 -19.00 7.63 6.56
N ALA A 88 -20.08 6.88 6.82
CA ALA A 88 -20.24 5.52 6.30
C ALA A 88 -20.27 5.46 4.76
N GLN A 89 -20.76 6.51 4.09
CA GLN A 89 -20.74 6.60 2.63
C GLN A 89 -19.31 6.68 2.09
N CYS A 90 -18.37 7.30 2.82
CA CYS A 90 -16.96 7.31 2.44
C CYS A 90 -16.38 5.89 2.46
N ALA A 91 -16.63 5.13 3.53
CA ALA A 91 -16.17 3.75 3.64
C ALA A 91 -16.79 2.84 2.56
N LYS A 92 -18.09 3.00 2.28
CA LYS A 92 -18.76 2.29 1.19
C LYS A 92 -18.14 2.62 -0.17
N PHE A 93 -17.85 3.89 -0.42
CA PHE A 93 -17.19 4.32 -1.66
C PHE A 93 -15.82 3.65 -1.80
N ILE A 94 -15.00 3.63 -0.74
CA ILE A 94 -13.68 2.97 -0.76
C ILE A 94 -13.84 1.48 -1.07
N ASP A 95 -14.80 0.79 -0.44
CA ASP A 95 -15.09 -0.63 -0.68
C ASP A 95 -15.47 -0.90 -2.15
N GLU A 96 -16.38 -0.09 -2.71
CA GLU A 96 -16.75 -0.16 -4.13
C GLU A 96 -15.55 0.06 -5.05
N GLN A 97 -14.67 1.02 -4.74
CA GLN A 97 -13.44 1.24 -5.50
C GLN A 97 -12.45 0.07 -5.41
N GLN A 98 -12.31 -0.55 -4.24
CA GLN A 98 -11.48 -1.75 -4.05
C GLN A 98 -11.99 -2.91 -4.90
N ILE A 99 -13.31 -3.15 -4.90
CA ILE A 99 -13.95 -4.19 -5.72
C ILE A 99 -13.71 -3.93 -7.21
N LEU A 100 -13.98 -2.72 -7.69
CA LEU A 100 -13.76 -2.36 -9.09
C LEU A 100 -12.29 -2.53 -9.51
N HIS A 101 -11.37 -2.13 -8.63
CA HIS A 101 -9.94 -2.34 -8.88
C HIS A 101 -9.63 -3.82 -9.07
N TRP A 102 -10.09 -4.70 -8.17
CA TRP A 102 -9.85 -6.14 -8.26
C TRP A 102 -10.49 -6.78 -9.48
N GLN A 103 -11.72 -6.39 -9.84
CA GLN A 103 -12.41 -6.90 -11.03
C GLN A 103 -11.65 -6.60 -12.32
N HIS A 104 -11.03 -5.42 -12.40
CA HIS A 104 -10.34 -4.97 -13.62
C HIS A 104 -8.83 -5.17 -13.59
N TYR A 105 -8.24 -5.55 -12.44
CA TYR A 105 -6.80 -5.65 -12.23
C TYR A 105 -6.11 -6.53 -13.27
N SER A 106 -6.64 -7.74 -13.51
CA SER A 106 -6.04 -8.69 -14.46
C SER A 106 -5.96 -8.10 -15.88
N ARG A 107 -7.07 -7.55 -16.38
CA ARG A 107 -7.15 -6.94 -17.72
C ARG A 107 -6.24 -5.72 -17.83
N LYS A 108 -6.22 -4.86 -16.81
CA LYS A 108 -5.35 -3.68 -16.75
C LYS A 108 -3.88 -4.10 -16.79
N ARG A 109 -3.51 -5.13 -16.03
CA ARG A 109 -2.13 -5.64 -15.96
C ARG A 109 -1.67 -6.20 -17.31
N THR A 110 -2.49 -7.02 -17.98
CA THR A 110 -2.16 -7.56 -19.30
C THR A 110 -1.92 -6.46 -20.32
N ARG A 111 -2.78 -5.44 -20.37
CA ARG A 111 -2.61 -4.29 -21.28
C ARG A 111 -1.32 -3.52 -21.00
N LEU A 112 -0.98 -3.30 -19.73
CA LEU A 112 0.27 -2.64 -19.36
C LEU A 112 1.50 -3.46 -19.79
N GLN A 113 1.47 -4.78 -19.59
CA GLN A 113 2.56 -5.67 -20.03
C GLN A 113 2.73 -5.65 -21.55
N GLN A 114 1.63 -5.66 -22.31
CA GLN A 114 1.65 -5.54 -23.77
C GLN A 114 2.28 -4.20 -24.22
N ALA A 115 1.84 -3.08 -23.64
CA ALA A 115 2.38 -1.77 -23.96
C ALA A 115 3.88 -1.65 -23.66
N LEU A 116 4.36 -2.22 -22.55
CA LEU A 116 5.79 -2.27 -22.24
C LEU A 116 6.58 -3.10 -23.26
N ALA A 117 6.03 -4.25 -23.68
CA ALA A 117 6.68 -5.10 -24.68
C ALA A 117 6.78 -4.40 -26.04
N GLU A 118 5.72 -3.70 -26.47
CA GLU A 118 5.70 -2.91 -27.70
C GLU A 118 6.75 -1.78 -27.67
N GLN A 119 6.91 -1.08 -26.54
CA GLN A 119 7.94 -0.05 -26.37
C GLN A 119 9.36 -0.62 -26.46
N GLN A 120 9.61 -1.79 -25.88
CA GLN A 120 10.93 -2.44 -25.95
C GLN A 120 11.28 -2.87 -27.38
N GLN A 121 10.31 -3.36 -28.15
CA GLN A 121 10.52 -3.73 -29.56
C GLN A 121 10.85 -2.51 -30.43
N GLN A 122 10.16 -1.37 -30.22
CA GLN A 122 10.43 -0.13 -30.96
C GLN A 122 11.83 0.43 -30.66
N GLN A 123 12.28 0.37 -29.39
CA GLN A 123 13.64 0.79 -29.03
C GLN A 123 14.72 -0.07 -29.69
N GLN A 124 14.53 -1.40 -29.77
CA GLN A 124 15.49 -2.30 -30.42
C GLN A 124 15.59 -2.04 -31.93
N GLN A 125 14.49 -1.70 -32.61
CA GLN A 125 14.50 -1.37 -34.04
C GLN A 125 15.18 -0.03 -34.35
N GLN A 126 15.14 0.95 -33.44
CA GLN A 126 15.82 2.23 -33.62
C GLN A 126 17.33 2.18 -33.34
N THR A 127 17.80 1.21 -32.55
CA THR A 127 19.24 1.02 -32.26
C THR A 127 19.99 0.16 -33.28
N ALA A 128 19.32 -0.36 -34.33
CA ALA A 128 20.00 -1.07 -35.41
C ALA A 128 20.83 -0.06 -36.25
N PRO A 129 22.16 -0.21 -36.35
CA PRO A 129 22.98 0.73 -37.12
C PRO A 129 22.59 0.64 -38.60
N HIS A 130 22.28 1.79 -39.20
CA HIS A 130 22.23 1.94 -40.66
C HIS A 130 23.62 1.61 -41.19
N GLY A 131 23.82 0.37 -41.64
CA GLY A 131 25.03 -0.03 -42.36
C GLY A 131 25.15 0.82 -43.61
N ASN A 132 26.12 1.74 -43.63
CA ASN A 132 26.52 2.49 -44.81
C ASN A 132 26.81 1.50 -45.94
N ALA A 133 25.95 1.50 -46.96
CA ALA A 133 26.25 0.88 -48.24
C ALA A 133 27.29 1.76 -48.96
N ALA A 134 28.57 1.57 -48.60
CA ALA A 134 29.71 2.08 -49.34
C ALA A 134 30.54 0.90 -49.83
N SER A 135 30.41 0.54 -51.11
CA SER A 135 31.29 -0.31 -51.94
C SER A 135 30.40 -0.91 -53.06
N LYS A 136 30.67 -0.80 -54.36
CA LYS A 136 31.80 -0.37 -55.19
C LYS A 136 31.23 0.09 -56.54
#